data_AF-A0A7S4J6G5-F1
#
_entry.id   AF-A0A7S4J6G5-F1
#
_cell.length_a   1.000
_cell.length_b   1.000
_cell.length_c   1.000
_cell.angle_alpha   90.00
_cell.angle_beta   90.00
_cell.angle_gamma   90.00
#
_symmetry.space_group_name_H-M   'P 1'
#
loop_
_entity.id
_entity.type
_entity.pdbx_description
1 polymer ?
#
loop_
_entity_poly.entity_id
_entity_poly.type
_entity_poly.pdbx_seq_one_letter_code
_entity_poly.pdbx_strand_id
1 'polypeptide(L)'
;SSSSSSSSGDRSSAKATADKLLPTSRTYCSVLSTLASCRSPGNAASAREVLRRMNDAYQRTGGDERVKPTTRAYNCAINAAANTLGDVRKEKRDAFRMALEFFVEVRRGGGGGGGGGRSIGGEEDEGGLSPLHLLRPDGYTYAFFLKACCSLLPLGPVRTDIMIKTFRECCRDGMLTDESIDRVRRGTSPVTARELLLLEGTETRTRTMTGTTTTTTTTATKKKTPQRRVVEEDYRRVRVRDLPSGWSRNATMTPSGGFRGGRGRGGGAKSSF
;
A
#
# COMPACT_ATOMS: atom_id res chain seq x y z
N SER A 1 -33.95 -51.79 39.00
CA SER A 1 -32.64 -51.17 39.20
C SER A 1 -31.89 -51.19 37.88
N SER A 2 -31.88 -50.08 37.15
CA SER A 2 -31.08 -49.94 35.93
C SER A 2 -30.80 -48.46 35.73
N SER A 3 -29.68 -48.04 36.30
CA SER A 3 -29.07 -46.72 36.20
C SER A 3 -28.40 -46.56 34.84
N SER A 4 -28.92 -45.66 34.01
CA SER A 4 -28.25 -45.14 32.81
C SER A 4 -27.64 -43.77 33.13
N SER A 5 -26.35 -43.78 33.44
CA SER A 5 -25.52 -42.59 33.63
C SER A 5 -25.22 -41.93 32.28
N SER A 6 -25.76 -40.73 32.07
CA SER A 6 -25.49 -39.86 30.93
C SER A 6 -24.15 -39.13 31.10
N SER A 7 -23.17 -39.48 30.25
CA SER A 7 -21.87 -38.79 30.17
C SER A 7 -22.01 -37.47 29.38
N SER A 8 -22.12 -36.35 30.10
CA SER A 8 -22.21 -35.00 29.51
C SER A 8 -20.88 -34.22 29.53
N GLY A 9 -19.73 -34.90 29.72
CA GLY A 9 -18.46 -34.27 30.07
C GLY A 9 -17.53 -33.77 28.94
N ASP A 10 -17.73 -34.14 27.67
CA ASP A 10 -16.61 -34.06 26.70
C ASP A 10 -16.73 -32.97 25.61
N ARG A 11 -17.89 -32.31 25.44
CA ARG A 11 -18.09 -31.33 24.35
C ARG A 11 -17.45 -29.96 24.62
N SER A 12 -17.25 -29.60 25.89
CA SER A 12 -16.69 -28.30 26.31
C SER A 12 -15.17 -28.23 26.15
N SER A 13 -14.46 -29.34 26.39
CA SER A 13 -13.01 -29.45 26.21
C SER A 13 -12.59 -29.40 24.73
N ALA A 14 -13.33 -30.10 23.86
CA ALA A 14 -13.08 -30.12 22.42
C ALA A 14 -13.35 -28.75 21.74
N LYS A 15 -14.34 -27.99 22.23
CA LYS A 15 -14.61 -26.62 21.73
C LYS A 15 -13.50 -25.65 22.14
N ALA A 16 -12.95 -25.79 23.34
CA ALA A 16 -11.86 -24.95 23.84
C ALA A 16 -10.51 -25.23 23.14
N THR A 17 -10.25 -26.47 22.72
CA THR A 17 -9.07 -26.82 21.92
C THR A 17 -9.24 -26.44 20.44
N ALA A 18 -10.45 -26.58 19.88
CA ALA A 18 -10.77 -26.11 18.53
C ALA A 18 -10.62 -24.58 18.38
N ASP A 19 -10.99 -23.80 19.40
CA ASP A 19 -10.85 -22.34 19.39
C ASP A 19 -9.37 -21.87 19.36
N LYS A 20 -8.44 -22.69 19.90
CA LYS A 20 -6.99 -22.44 19.82
C LYS A 20 -6.39 -22.77 18.45
N LEU A 21 -7.09 -23.53 17.61
CA LEU A 21 -6.62 -23.95 16.27
C LEU A 21 -7.23 -23.10 15.14
N LEU A 22 -8.07 -22.12 15.45
CA LEU A 22 -8.66 -21.24 14.44
C LEU A 22 -7.57 -20.39 13.77
N PRO A 23 -7.66 -20.17 12.44
CA PRO A 23 -6.77 -19.26 11.75
C PRO A 23 -6.85 -17.86 12.38
N THR A 24 -5.71 -17.20 12.56
CA THR A 24 -5.65 -15.82 13.06
C THR A 24 -5.15 -14.89 11.96
N SER A 25 -5.21 -13.58 12.18
CA SER A 25 -4.62 -12.57 11.31
C SER A 25 -3.15 -12.83 11.02
N ARG A 26 -2.39 -13.37 11.99
CA ARG A 26 -0.99 -13.80 11.80
C ARG A 26 -0.89 -14.98 10.83
N THR A 27 -1.78 -15.97 10.94
CA THR A 27 -1.81 -17.13 10.05
C THR A 27 -2.09 -16.70 8.60
N TYR A 28 -3.11 -15.87 8.40
CA TYR A 28 -3.42 -15.31 7.07
C TYR A 28 -2.27 -14.46 6.52
N CYS A 29 -1.69 -13.58 7.35
CA CYS A 29 -0.54 -12.76 6.95
C CYS A 29 0.69 -13.59 6.56
N SER A 30 0.92 -14.73 7.21
CA SER A 30 2.01 -15.65 6.86
C SER A 30 1.85 -16.15 5.42
N VAL A 31 0.67 -16.66 5.07
CA VAL A 31 0.35 -17.12 3.71
C VAL A 31 0.45 -15.98 2.69
N LEU A 32 -0.06 -14.79 3.01
CA LEU A 32 0.05 -13.64 2.12
C LEU A 32 1.52 -13.20 1.94
N SER A 33 2.34 -13.31 2.99
CA SER A 33 3.76 -12.98 2.93
C SER A 33 4.56 -13.98 2.09
N THR A 34 4.21 -15.27 2.12
CA THR A 34 4.85 -16.27 1.24
C THR A 34 4.48 -15.99 -0.21
N LEU A 35 3.20 -15.72 -0.51
CA LEU A 35 2.76 -15.30 -1.86
C LEU A 35 3.45 -14.02 -2.33
N ALA A 36 3.66 -13.05 -1.43
CA ALA A 36 4.37 -11.81 -1.71
C ALA A 36 5.87 -12.00 -2.01
N SER A 37 6.46 -13.09 -1.51
CA SER A 37 7.87 -13.41 -1.72
C SER A 37 8.09 -14.25 -2.98
N CYS A 38 7.11 -15.04 -3.37
CA CYS A 38 7.16 -15.87 -4.57
C CYS A 38 6.84 -15.07 -5.84
N ARG A 39 7.44 -15.48 -6.97
CA ARG A 39 7.08 -14.98 -8.31
C ARG A 39 6.43 -16.11 -9.09
N SER A 40 5.10 -16.19 -9.03
CA SER A 40 4.32 -17.22 -9.70
C SER A 40 3.14 -16.61 -10.45
N PRO A 41 2.71 -17.21 -11.57
CA PRO A 41 1.37 -16.96 -12.12
C PRO A 41 0.30 -17.21 -11.07
N GLY A 42 -0.79 -16.44 -11.12
CA GLY A 42 -1.93 -16.61 -10.22
C GLY A 42 -1.72 -16.13 -8.77
N ASN A 43 -0.56 -15.54 -8.42
CA ASN A 43 -0.30 -15.00 -7.09
C ASN A 43 -1.36 -13.97 -6.65
N ALA A 44 -1.73 -13.05 -7.55
CA ALA A 44 -2.79 -12.07 -7.28
C ALA A 44 -4.13 -12.73 -6.94
N ALA A 45 -4.52 -13.77 -7.69
CA ALA A 45 -5.78 -14.49 -7.48
C ALA A 45 -5.76 -15.27 -6.16
N SER A 46 -4.64 -15.91 -5.83
CA SER A 46 -4.44 -16.61 -4.56
C SER A 46 -4.49 -15.65 -3.38
N ALA A 47 -3.83 -14.48 -3.49
CA ALA A 47 -3.86 -13.45 -2.46
C ALA A 47 -5.29 -12.92 -2.22
N ARG A 48 -6.06 -12.74 -3.30
CA ARG A 48 -7.48 -12.36 -3.22
C ARG A 48 -8.31 -13.39 -2.46
N GLU A 49 -8.13 -14.68 -2.77
CA GLU A 49 -8.86 -15.74 -2.09
C GLU A 49 -8.52 -15.82 -0.60
N VAL A 50 -7.25 -15.62 -0.24
CA VAL A 50 -6.83 -15.60 1.16
C VAL A 50 -7.46 -14.42 1.92
N LEU A 51 -7.48 -13.21 1.34
CA LEU A 51 -8.16 -12.06 1.92
C LEU A 51 -9.68 -12.25 2.02
N ARG A 52 -10.31 -12.83 0.98
CA ARG A 52 -11.73 -13.15 1.00
C ARG A 52 -12.07 -14.10 2.15
N ARG A 53 -11.29 -15.17 2.33
CA ARG A 53 -11.46 -16.11 3.46
C ARG A 53 -11.27 -15.45 4.81
N MET A 54 -10.35 -14.49 4.91
CA MET A 54 -10.13 -13.70 6.12
C MET A 54 -11.34 -12.81 6.45
N ASN A 55 -11.87 -12.09 5.44
CA ASN A 55 -13.09 -11.29 5.55
C ASN A 55 -14.30 -12.15 5.95
N ASP A 56 -14.51 -13.29 5.29
CA ASP A 56 -15.60 -14.21 5.62
C ASP A 56 -15.48 -14.76 7.05
N ALA A 57 -14.25 -15.06 7.50
CA ALA A 57 -14.00 -15.56 8.85
C ALA A 57 -14.32 -14.48 9.89
N TYR A 58 -13.94 -13.23 9.63
CA TYR A 58 -14.30 -12.09 10.49
C TYR A 58 -15.82 -11.90 10.58
N GLN A 59 -16.53 -11.98 9.46
CA GLN A 59 -18.00 -11.86 9.46
C GLN A 59 -18.68 -13.04 10.19
N ARG A 60 -18.25 -14.28 9.92
CA ARG A 60 -18.83 -15.49 10.55
C ARG A 60 -18.62 -15.56 12.06
N THR A 61 -17.56 -14.96 12.57
CA THR A 61 -17.26 -14.90 14.01
C THR A 61 -17.95 -13.74 14.73
N GLY A 62 -18.76 -12.94 14.01
CA GLY A 62 -19.42 -11.77 14.58
C GLY A 62 -18.47 -10.60 14.83
N GLY A 63 -17.32 -10.55 14.13
CA GLY A 63 -16.34 -9.49 14.29
C GLY A 63 -15.19 -9.82 15.24
N ASP A 64 -14.75 -11.08 15.32
CA ASP A 64 -13.60 -11.44 16.15
C ASP A 64 -12.32 -10.72 15.67
N GLU A 65 -11.79 -9.83 16.49
CA GLU A 65 -10.58 -9.03 16.21
C GLU A 65 -9.36 -9.90 15.88
N ARG A 66 -9.31 -11.16 16.34
CA ARG A 66 -8.22 -12.10 16.03
C ARG A 66 -8.11 -12.40 14.54
N VAL A 67 -9.22 -12.35 13.79
CA VAL A 67 -9.28 -12.64 12.34
C VAL A 67 -9.52 -11.40 11.49
N LYS A 68 -9.59 -10.21 12.11
CA LYS A 68 -9.83 -8.95 11.42
C LYS A 68 -8.73 -8.62 10.41
N PRO A 69 -9.09 -8.31 9.15
CA PRO A 69 -8.15 -7.84 8.14
C PRO A 69 -7.40 -6.59 8.61
N THR A 70 -6.11 -6.54 8.30
CA THR A 70 -5.23 -5.43 8.70
C THR A 70 -4.56 -4.81 7.49
N THR A 71 -4.10 -3.55 7.60
CA THR A 71 -3.26 -2.92 6.56
C THR A 71 -2.10 -3.83 6.14
N ARG A 72 -1.48 -4.56 7.07
CA ARG A 72 -0.41 -5.51 6.77
C ARG A 72 -0.86 -6.64 5.82
N ALA A 73 -2.03 -7.22 6.04
CA ALA A 73 -2.56 -8.28 5.18
C ALA A 73 -2.75 -7.76 3.74
N TYR A 74 -3.36 -6.58 3.60
CA TYR A 74 -3.52 -5.94 2.30
C TYR A 74 -2.20 -5.55 1.64
N ASN A 75 -1.23 -5.03 2.40
CA ASN A 75 0.10 -4.73 1.89
C ASN A 75 0.79 -5.97 1.33
N CYS A 76 0.68 -7.11 2.01
CA CYS A 76 1.18 -8.39 1.48
C CYS A 76 0.43 -8.77 0.19
N ALA A 77 -0.89 -8.60 0.12
CA ALA A 77 -1.67 -8.92 -1.07
C ALA A 77 -1.34 -8.02 -2.29
N ILE A 78 -1.17 -6.71 -2.07
CA ILE A 78 -0.71 -5.76 -3.11
C ILE A 78 0.67 -6.17 -3.61
N ASN A 79 1.59 -6.52 -2.70
CA ASN A 79 2.93 -6.96 -3.08
C ASN A 79 2.95 -8.32 -3.78
N ALA A 80 2.05 -9.24 -3.42
CA ALA A 80 1.84 -10.51 -4.12
C ALA A 80 1.33 -10.28 -5.54
N ALA A 81 0.36 -9.37 -5.72
CA ALA A 81 -0.12 -8.97 -7.03
C ALA A 81 1.01 -8.35 -7.87
N ALA A 82 1.81 -7.45 -7.29
CA ALA A 82 2.96 -6.83 -7.96
C ALA A 82 4.06 -7.84 -8.38
N ASN A 83 4.16 -8.98 -7.69
CA ASN A 83 5.10 -10.06 -8.01
C ASN A 83 4.51 -11.15 -8.92
N THR A 84 3.26 -10.99 -9.37
CA THR A 84 2.66 -11.94 -10.31
C THR A 84 3.49 -11.99 -11.58
N LEU A 85 3.97 -13.18 -11.90
CA LEU A 85 4.64 -13.46 -13.16
C LEU A 85 3.55 -13.76 -14.19
N GLY A 86 3.57 -13.07 -15.32
CA GLY A 86 2.66 -13.35 -16.42
C GLY A 86 3.15 -12.67 -17.66
N ASP A 87 3.42 -13.45 -18.71
CA ASP A 87 3.79 -12.91 -20.03
C ASP A 87 2.55 -12.46 -20.81
N VAL A 88 1.37 -12.90 -20.38
CA VAL A 88 0.11 -12.56 -21.04
C VAL A 88 -0.41 -11.21 -20.52
N ARG A 89 -0.74 -10.30 -21.44
CA ARG A 89 -1.34 -8.98 -21.12
C ARG A 89 -2.57 -9.10 -20.21
N LYS A 90 -3.37 -10.15 -20.39
CA LYS A 90 -4.55 -10.44 -19.58
C LYS A 90 -4.19 -10.68 -18.12
N GLU A 91 -3.19 -11.52 -17.83
CA GLU A 91 -2.76 -11.81 -16.46
C GLU A 91 -2.23 -10.57 -15.75
N LYS A 92 -1.40 -9.77 -16.43
CA LYS A 92 -0.91 -8.49 -15.86
C LYS A 92 -2.03 -7.52 -15.56
N ARG A 93 -3.00 -7.41 -16.47
CA ARG A 93 -4.19 -6.55 -16.29
C ARG A 93 -5.04 -7.03 -15.11
N ASP A 94 -5.27 -8.33 -15.01
CA ASP A 94 -6.10 -8.91 -13.95
C ASP A 94 -5.39 -8.80 -12.59
N ALA A 95 -4.07 -9.02 -12.55
CA ALA A 95 -3.23 -8.75 -11.38
C ALA A 95 -3.25 -7.28 -10.97
N PHE A 96 -3.20 -6.35 -11.93
CA PHE A 96 -3.25 -4.92 -11.64
C PHE A 96 -4.61 -4.51 -11.10
N ARG A 97 -5.70 -5.03 -11.68
CA ARG A 97 -7.06 -4.83 -11.18
C ARG A 97 -7.16 -5.26 -9.72
N MET A 98 -6.67 -6.45 -9.37
CA MET A 98 -6.68 -6.93 -7.99
C MET A 98 -5.82 -6.05 -7.07
N ALA A 99 -4.62 -5.62 -7.51
CA ALA A 99 -3.79 -4.69 -6.73
C ALA A 99 -4.50 -3.35 -6.48
N LEU A 100 -5.24 -2.84 -7.46
CA LEU A 100 -6.03 -1.62 -7.33
C LEU A 100 -7.22 -1.80 -6.39
N GLU A 101 -7.92 -2.93 -6.47
CA GLU A 101 -9.01 -3.30 -5.54
C GLU A 101 -8.50 -3.27 -4.09
N PHE A 102 -7.39 -3.97 -3.80
CA PHE A 102 -6.77 -3.98 -2.47
C PHE A 102 -6.36 -2.58 -2.00
N PHE A 103 -5.77 -1.78 -2.90
CA PHE A 103 -5.36 -0.41 -2.60
C PHE A 103 -6.55 0.49 -2.27
N VAL A 104 -7.65 0.38 -3.03
CA VAL A 104 -8.89 1.13 -2.80
C VAL A 104 -9.55 0.67 -1.50
N GLU A 105 -9.59 -0.63 -1.21
CA GLU A 105 -10.14 -1.14 0.05
C GLU A 105 -9.39 -0.58 1.27
N VAL A 106 -8.05 -0.56 1.24
CA VAL A 106 -7.25 0.01 2.34
C VAL A 106 -7.54 1.50 2.53
N ARG A 107 -7.79 2.23 1.44
CA ARG A 107 -8.14 3.66 1.50
C ARG A 107 -9.54 3.91 2.04
N ARG A 108 -10.50 3.05 1.67
CA ARG A 108 -11.90 3.16 2.11
C ARG A 108 -12.08 2.79 3.57
N GLY A 109 -11.27 1.87 4.10
CA GLY A 109 -11.30 1.50 5.51
C GLY A 109 -10.84 2.59 6.49
N GLY A 110 -10.31 3.70 6.00
CA GLY A 110 -9.87 4.86 6.79
C GLY A 110 -10.97 5.88 7.11
N GLY A 111 -12.21 5.65 6.65
CA GLY A 111 -13.34 6.52 6.98
C GLY A 111 -14.68 5.90 6.58
N GLY A 112 -15.49 5.56 7.58
CA GLY A 112 -16.94 5.37 7.45
C GLY A 112 -17.40 4.19 6.58
N GLY A 113 -18.19 3.29 7.18
CA GLY A 113 -18.85 2.19 6.48
C GLY A 113 -19.68 2.63 5.27
N GLY A 114 -19.90 1.70 4.35
CA GLY A 114 -20.89 1.90 3.28
C GLY A 114 -20.73 0.89 2.15
N GLY A 115 -21.57 -0.14 2.16
CA GLY A 115 -21.68 -1.06 1.02
C GLY A 115 -22.58 -2.30 1.16
N GLY A 116 -23.42 -2.40 2.20
CA GLY A 116 -24.50 -3.39 2.29
C GLY A 116 -25.59 -2.82 3.19
N GLY A 117 -26.74 -2.48 2.60
CA GLY A 117 -27.77 -1.69 3.26
C GLY A 117 -28.42 -2.38 4.46
N ARG A 118 -28.82 -1.57 5.44
CA ARG A 118 -30.17 -1.51 6.04
C ARG A 118 -30.17 -0.43 7.14
N SER A 119 -31.20 0.41 7.11
CA SER A 119 -31.54 1.39 8.14
C SER A 119 -31.72 0.74 9.51
N ILE A 120 -31.39 1.49 10.57
CA ILE A 120 -32.28 1.89 11.69
C ILE A 120 -31.42 2.72 12.66
N GLY A 121 -31.99 3.82 13.15
CA GLY A 121 -31.32 4.81 14.00
C GLY A 121 -31.00 4.33 15.42
N GLY A 122 -30.22 5.14 16.13
CA GLY A 122 -29.89 4.98 17.55
C GLY A 122 -28.79 5.96 17.94
N GLU A 123 -29.09 6.76 18.95
CA GLU A 123 -28.27 7.81 19.55
C GLU A 123 -27.06 7.25 20.34
N GLU A 124 -26.02 8.10 20.39
CA GLU A 124 -24.98 8.32 21.43
C GLU A 124 -24.25 7.14 22.10
N ASP A 125 -22.90 7.16 22.04
CA ASP A 125 -22.07 7.00 23.26
C ASP A 125 -20.67 7.64 23.11
N GLU A 126 -20.27 8.39 24.13
CA GLU A 126 -18.97 9.01 24.33
C GLU A 126 -17.94 7.99 24.87
N GLY A 127 -16.64 8.22 24.61
CA GLY A 127 -15.59 7.74 25.51
C GLY A 127 -15.13 6.29 25.34
N GLY A 128 -14.52 5.96 24.20
CA GLY A 128 -13.71 4.74 24.07
C GLY A 128 -12.87 4.80 22.80
N LEU A 129 -11.55 4.63 22.91
CA LEU A 129 -10.63 4.54 21.76
C LEU A 129 -11.20 3.56 20.72
N SER A 130 -11.83 4.12 19.67
CA SER A 130 -12.68 3.33 18.78
C SER A 130 -11.80 2.46 17.85
N PRO A 131 -12.16 1.20 17.57
CA PRO A 131 -11.38 0.27 16.73
C PRO A 131 -11.27 0.65 15.22
N LEU A 132 -11.57 1.91 14.87
CA LEU A 132 -11.75 2.41 13.50
C LEU A 132 -10.46 2.77 12.75
N HIS A 133 -9.29 2.31 13.21
CA HIS A 133 -7.99 2.73 12.66
C HIS A 133 -7.14 1.63 12.00
N LEU A 134 -7.61 0.38 11.94
CA LEU A 134 -6.80 -0.76 11.49
C LEU A 134 -6.60 -0.90 9.97
N LEU A 135 -7.34 -0.13 9.18
CA LEU A 135 -7.24 -0.15 7.73
C LEU A 135 -7.01 1.27 7.19
N ARG A 136 -5.79 1.76 7.40
CA ARG A 136 -5.28 3.00 6.78
C ARG A 136 -4.11 2.69 5.87
N PRO A 137 -3.97 3.41 4.74
CA PRO A 137 -2.79 3.28 3.90
C PRO A 137 -1.56 3.75 4.67
N ASP A 138 -0.47 3.01 4.54
CA ASP A 138 0.82 3.35 5.11
C ASP A 138 1.88 3.49 4.02
N GLY A 139 3.13 3.78 4.40
CA GLY A 139 4.23 3.93 3.43
C GLY A 139 4.45 2.69 2.57
N TYR A 140 4.21 1.48 3.11
CA TYR A 140 4.30 0.24 2.37
C TYR A 140 3.15 0.07 1.38
N THR A 141 1.93 0.50 1.73
CA THR A 141 0.76 0.50 0.84
C THR A 141 1.07 1.25 -0.45
N TYR A 142 1.56 2.48 -0.34
CA TYR A 142 1.95 3.28 -1.51
C TYR A 142 3.14 2.68 -2.26
N ALA A 143 4.19 2.25 -1.56
CA ALA A 143 5.39 1.69 -2.20
C ALA A 143 5.07 0.40 -2.98
N PHE A 144 4.23 -0.49 -2.43
CA PHE A 144 3.80 -1.72 -3.10
C PHE A 144 2.83 -1.44 -4.24
N PHE A 145 1.94 -0.47 -4.13
CA PHE A 145 1.07 -0.10 -5.24
C PHE A 145 1.85 0.54 -6.40
N LEU A 146 2.83 1.41 -6.10
CA LEU A 146 3.78 1.92 -7.10
C LEU A 146 4.62 0.79 -7.73
N LYS A 147 4.95 -0.25 -6.96
CA LYS A 147 5.55 -1.50 -7.50
C LYS A 147 4.64 -2.13 -8.54
N ALA A 148 3.37 -2.31 -8.21
CA ALA A 148 2.38 -2.93 -9.08
C ALA A 148 2.25 -2.15 -10.39
N CYS A 149 2.22 -0.81 -10.32
CA CYS A 149 2.26 0.05 -11.51
C CYS A 149 3.50 -0.23 -12.36
N CYS A 150 4.67 -0.36 -11.74
CA CYS A 150 5.92 -0.60 -12.46
C CYS A 150 5.99 -1.95 -13.16
N SER A 151 5.44 -2.99 -12.53
CA SER A 151 5.55 -4.39 -12.96
C SER A 151 4.41 -4.83 -13.89
N LEU A 152 3.21 -4.29 -13.70
CA LEU A 152 1.98 -4.78 -14.35
C LEU A 152 1.48 -3.86 -15.47
N LEU A 153 1.80 -2.57 -15.44
CA LEU A 153 1.38 -1.63 -16.48
C LEU A 153 2.50 -1.44 -17.54
N PRO A 154 2.14 -1.39 -18.84
CA PRO A 154 3.08 -1.01 -19.88
C PRO A 154 3.55 0.45 -19.67
N LEU A 155 4.74 0.76 -20.16
CA LEU A 155 5.22 2.15 -20.20
C LEU A 155 4.29 2.98 -21.10
N GLY A 156 3.83 4.11 -20.60
CA GLY A 156 2.89 4.96 -21.30
C GLY A 156 2.23 6.01 -20.40
N PRO A 157 1.42 6.91 -20.99
CA PRO A 157 0.83 8.04 -20.26
C PRO A 157 -0.08 7.57 -19.12
N VAL A 158 -0.83 6.48 -19.30
CA VAL A 158 -1.74 5.93 -18.28
C VAL A 158 -0.98 5.49 -17.03
N ARG A 159 0.14 4.77 -17.20
CA ARG A 159 0.99 4.36 -16.08
C ARG A 159 1.56 5.59 -15.36
N THR A 160 2.08 6.55 -16.12
CA THR A 160 2.66 7.77 -15.57
C THR A 160 1.64 8.57 -14.77
N ASP A 161 0.42 8.74 -15.28
CA ASP A 161 -0.67 9.46 -14.61
C ASP A 161 -1.07 8.77 -13.28
N ILE A 162 -1.25 7.45 -13.29
CA ILE A 162 -1.55 6.68 -12.06
C ILE A 162 -0.42 6.83 -11.04
N MET A 163 0.84 6.75 -11.47
CA MET A 163 1.99 6.89 -10.58
C MET A 163 2.11 8.30 -10.00
N ILE A 164 1.90 9.36 -10.80
CA ILE A 164 1.88 10.75 -10.33
C ILE A 164 0.78 10.94 -9.28
N LYS A 165 -0.45 10.51 -9.58
CA LYS A 165 -1.60 10.63 -8.67
C LYS A 165 -1.33 9.92 -7.34
N THR A 166 -0.84 8.68 -7.41
CA THR A 166 -0.47 7.88 -6.23
C THR A 166 0.63 8.53 -5.43
N PHE A 167 1.67 9.07 -6.08
CA PHE A 167 2.79 9.70 -5.39
C PHE A 167 2.38 10.99 -4.67
N ARG A 168 1.60 11.85 -5.34
CA ARG A 168 1.07 13.09 -4.72
C ARG A 168 0.18 12.78 -3.53
N GLU A 169 -0.61 11.71 -3.61
CA GLU A 169 -1.41 11.23 -2.49
C GLU A 169 -0.54 10.73 -1.33
N CYS A 170 0.48 9.92 -1.62
CA CYS A 170 1.47 9.47 -0.63
C CYS A 170 2.14 10.65 0.10
N CYS A 171 2.47 11.73 -0.62
CA CYS A 171 3.04 12.95 -0.07
C CYS A 171 2.03 13.70 0.83
N ARG A 172 0.76 13.80 0.40
CA ARG A 172 -0.32 14.44 1.16
C ARG A 172 -0.58 13.73 2.49
N ASP A 173 -0.55 12.40 2.46
CA ASP A 173 -0.78 11.55 3.62
C ASP A 173 0.44 11.50 4.55
N GLY A 174 1.56 12.09 4.15
CA GLY A 174 2.80 12.08 4.94
C GLY A 174 3.46 10.71 5.00
N MET A 175 3.17 9.82 4.06
CA MET A 175 3.59 8.42 4.04
C MET A 175 4.77 8.16 3.08
N LEU A 176 5.45 9.21 2.62
CA LEU A 176 6.51 9.07 1.62
C LEU A 176 7.73 8.33 2.19
N THR A 177 8.18 7.33 1.45
CA THR A 177 9.37 6.51 1.78
C THR A 177 10.39 6.58 0.64
N ASP A 178 11.66 6.27 0.94
CA ASP A 178 12.71 6.19 -0.09
C ASP A 178 12.36 5.14 -1.14
N GLU A 179 11.66 4.09 -0.73
CA GLU A 179 11.16 3.05 -1.60
C GLU A 179 10.15 3.62 -2.61
N SER A 180 9.19 4.45 -2.16
CA SER A 180 8.24 5.15 -3.06
C SER A 180 8.96 6.04 -4.08
N ILE A 181 10.01 6.77 -3.66
CA ILE A 181 10.83 7.60 -4.55
C ILE A 181 11.53 6.76 -5.62
N ASP A 182 12.16 5.65 -5.22
CA ASP A 182 12.84 4.74 -6.15
C ASP A 182 11.86 4.15 -7.18
N ARG A 183 10.62 3.82 -6.77
CA ARG A 183 9.60 3.33 -7.72
C ARG A 183 9.20 4.38 -8.74
N VAL A 184 8.98 5.63 -8.33
CA VAL A 184 8.63 6.71 -9.28
C VAL A 184 9.75 6.95 -10.28
N ARG A 185 11.01 6.96 -9.83
CA ARG A 185 12.17 7.09 -10.74
C ARG A 185 12.24 5.99 -11.78
N ARG A 186 11.94 4.75 -11.40
CA ARG A 186 11.97 3.60 -12.31
C ARG A 186 10.76 3.51 -13.22
N GLY A 187 9.64 4.09 -12.81
CA GLY A 187 8.37 3.90 -13.50
C GLY A 187 7.84 5.07 -14.29
N THR A 188 8.49 6.22 -14.22
CA THR A 188 8.16 7.42 -14.98
C THR A 188 9.36 7.89 -15.81
N SER A 189 9.14 8.85 -16.70
CA SER A 189 10.24 9.46 -17.46
C SER A 189 11.18 10.26 -16.52
N PRO A 190 12.47 10.43 -16.85
CA PRO A 190 13.37 11.28 -16.08
C PRO A 190 12.85 12.70 -15.88
N VAL A 191 12.17 13.26 -16.88
CA VAL A 191 11.56 14.60 -16.84
C VAL A 191 10.46 14.65 -15.77
N THR A 192 9.55 13.68 -15.79
CA THR A 192 8.47 13.57 -14.80
C THR A 192 9.00 13.33 -13.39
N ALA A 193 9.97 12.43 -13.23
CA ALA A 193 10.58 12.16 -11.93
C ALA A 193 11.28 13.40 -11.36
N ARG A 194 11.94 14.19 -12.22
CA ARG A 194 12.56 15.46 -11.83
C ARG A 194 11.52 16.48 -11.39
N GLU A 195 10.44 16.63 -12.15
CA GLU A 195 9.36 17.57 -11.83
C GLU A 195 8.74 17.27 -10.45
N LEU A 196 8.39 16.00 -10.19
CA LEU A 196 7.83 15.59 -8.90
C LEU A 196 8.80 15.77 -7.72
N LEU A 197 10.09 15.41 -7.91
CA LEU A 197 11.05 15.35 -6.79
C LEU A 197 11.77 16.67 -6.54
N LEU A 198 12.01 17.48 -7.58
CA LEU A 198 12.76 18.73 -7.46
C LEU A 198 11.90 19.98 -7.58
N LEU A 199 10.85 19.99 -8.41
CA LEU A 199 10.04 21.19 -8.60
C LEU A 199 8.91 21.23 -7.56
N GLU A 200 8.04 20.23 -7.54
CA GLU A 200 6.94 20.16 -6.55
C GLU A 200 7.46 20.02 -5.10
N GLY A 201 8.58 19.33 -4.92
CA GLY A 201 9.21 19.12 -3.62
C GLY A 201 9.91 20.36 -3.04
N THR A 202 10.27 21.36 -3.85
CA THR A 202 10.97 22.57 -3.36
C THR A 202 10.05 23.78 -3.24
N GLU A 203 8.98 23.86 -4.03
CA GLU A 203 7.97 24.93 -3.97
C GLU A 203 7.22 24.98 -2.61
N THR A 204 7.14 23.86 -1.91
CA THR A 204 6.55 23.81 -0.57
C THR A 204 7.47 24.36 0.53
N ARG A 205 8.78 24.49 0.27
CA ARG A 205 9.75 25.11 1.20
C ARG A 205 9.72 26.63 1.13
N THR A 206 9.34 27.21 -0.01
CA THR A 206 9.29 28.67 -0.19
C THR A 206 7.96 29.28 0.24
N ARG A 207 6.87 28.50 0.33
CA ARG A 207 5.54 29.03 0.70
C ARG A 207 5.27 29.22 2.19
N THR A 208 6.17 28.80 3.07
CA THR A 208 6.03 28.99 4.54
C THR A 208 6.75 30.22 5.08
N MET A 209 7.40 31.02 4.22
CA MET A 209 8.08 32.26 4.58
C MET A 209 7.73 33.34 3.56
N THR A 210 6.57 33.98 3.70
CA THR A 210 6.24 35.35 3.26
C THR A 210 4.74 35.61 3.43
N GLY A 211 4.33 35.83 4.68
CA GLY A 211 3.32 36.87 4.91
C GLY A 211 4.03 38.21 4.74
N THR A 212 3.60 38.99 3.75
CA THR A 212 3.42 40.46 3.73
C THR A 212 3.37 40.89 2.27
N THR A 213 2.21 41.37 1.86
CA THR A 213 1.93 42.09 0.62
C THR A 213 2.82 43.32 0.46
N THR A 214 3.50 43.49 -0.68
CA THR A 214 3.59 44.79 -1.34
C THR A 214 3.83 44.64 -2.85
N THR A 215 2.91 45.21 -3.60
CA THR A 215 2.90 45.41 -5.05
C THR A 215 4.04 46.32 -5.48
N THR A 216 4.86 45.91 -6.45
CA THR A 216 5.44 46.88 -7.41
C THR A 216 5.79 46.22 -8.74
N THR A 217 5.13 46.70 -9.78
CA THR A 217 5.42 46.58 -11.21
C THR A 217 6.84 47.07 -11.52
N THR A 218 7.50 46.52 -12.56
CA THR A 218 8.13 47.26 -13.69
C THR A 218 9.21 46.44 -14.44
N THR A 219 8.94 46.27 -15.75
CA THR A 219 9.83 46.11 -16.92
C THR A 219 10.73 44.88 -17.14
N ALA A 220 10.55 44.34 -18.35
CA ALA A 220 11.33 43.32 -19.02
C ALA A 220 12.73 43.79 -19.44
N THR A 221 13.72 42.90 -19.36
CA THR A 221 14.83 42.83 -20.31
C THR A 221 15.20 41.37 -20.61
N LYS A 222 15.42 41.12 -21.89
CA LYS A 222 15.64 39.82 -22.53
C LYS A 222 17.13 39.65 -22.78
N LYS A 223 17.83 38.69 -22.17
CA LYS A 223 18.85 37.85 -22.84
C LYS A 223 19.58 36.86 -21.94
N LYS A 224 19.84 35.71 -22.57
CA LYS A 224 20.95 34.75 -22.37
C LYS A 224 20.66 33.55 -21.46
N THR A 225 19.98 32.59 -22.06
CA THR A 225 19.89 31.18 -21.66
C THR A 225 21.29 30.58 -21.46
N PRO A 226 21.69 30.15 -20.25
CA PRO A 226 22.86 29.33 -20.06
C PRO A 226 22.48 27.85 -20.22
N GLN A 227 23.35 27.17 -20.95
CA GLN A 227 23.38 25.76 -21.30
C GLN A 227 22.61 24.78 -20.41
N ARG A 228 21.65 24.15 -21.09
CA ARG A 228 20.93 22.92 -20.77
C ARG A 228 21.91 21.72 -20.66
N ARG A 229 22.67 21.59 -19.56
CA ARG A 229 23.48 20.38 -19.32
C ARG A 229 23.82 20.00 -17.86
N VAL A 230 23.23 20.61 -16.83
CA VAL A 230 23.72 20.43 -15.43
C VAL A 230 22.70 19.88 -14.41
N VAL A 231 21.44 19.55 -14.77
CA VAL A 231 20.40 19.21 -13.73
C VAL A 231 19.83 17.79 -13.81
N GLU A 232 20.43 16.91 -14.60
CA GLU A 232 19.95 15.51 -14.72
C GLU A 232 20.50 14.59 -13.60
N GLU A 233 21.56 15.01 -12.91
CA GLU A 233 22.24 14.16 -11.91
C GLU A 233 21.67 14.27 -10.48
N ASP A 234 21.03 15.39 -10.10
CA ASP A 234 20.61 15.59 -8.70
C ASP A 234 19.34 14.82 -8.32
N TYR A 235 18.35 14.72 -9.22
CA TYR A 235 17.07 14.10 -8.87
C TYR A 235 17.20 12.60 -8.57
N ARG A 236 18.28 11.93 -9.00
CA ARG A 236 18.55 10.50 -8.73
C ARG A 236 19.09 10.25 -7.32
N ARG A 237 19.66 11.26 -6.67
CA ARG A 237 20.24 11.16 -5.33
C ARG A 237 19.29 11.59 -4.22
N VAL A 238 18.24 12.34 -4.56
CA VAL A 238 17.21 12.80 -3.60
C VAL A 238 16.72 11.65 -2.72
N ARG A 239 16.72 11.87 -1.42
CA ARG A 239 16.15 10.99 -0.41
C ARG A 239 14.94 11.66 0.20
N VAL A 240 14.14 10.89 0.92
CA VAL A 240 12.98 11.45 1.65
C VAL A 240 13.38 12.61 2.57
N ARG A 241 14.53 12.51 3.22
CA ARG A 241 15.06 13.57 4.10
C ARG A 241 15.38 14.89 3.38
N ASP A 242 15.54 14.85 2.06
CA ASP A 242 15.85 16.04 1.25
C ASP A 242 14.57 16.73 0.75
N LEU A 243 13.40 16.11 0.98
CA LEU A 243 12.07 16.58 0.59
C LEU A 243 11.35 17.25 1.79
N PRO A 244 10.20 17.92 1.57
CA PRO A 244 9.44 18.55 2.64
C PRO A 244 9.15 17.56 3.78
N SER A 245 9.44 17.95 5.01
CA SER A 245 9.24 17.09 6.20
C SER A 245 7.79 16.61 6.34
N GLY A 246 6.82 17.39 5.88
CA GLY A 246 5.41 17.04 5.85
C GLY A 246 5.09 15.83 4.95
N TRP A 247 5.93 15.51 3.96
CA TRP A 247 5.71 14.37 3.05
C TRP A 247 6.02 13.02 3.69
N SER A 248 6.80 12.99 4.77
CA SER A 248 7.18 11.75 5.47
C SER A 248 6.85 11.73 6.95
N ARG A 249 6.09 12.73 7.43
CA ARG A 249 5.75 12.90 8.86
C ARG A 249 5.10 11.68 9.52
N ASN A 250 4.40 10.85 8.74
CA ASN A 250 3.68 9.67 9.21
C ASN A 250 4.37 8.35 8.85
N ALA A 251 5.43 8.39 8.03
CA ALA A 251 6.11 7.18 7.54
C ALA A 251 6.82 6.39 8.67
N THR A 252 7.30 7.07 9.71
CA THR A 252 7.99 6.48 10.87
C THR A 252 7.07 5.97 11.97
N MET A 253 5.78 6.32 11.96
CA MET A 253 4.80 5.86 12.96
C MET A 253 4.25 4.46 12.66
N THR A 254 4.73 3.79 11.62
CA THR A 254 4.32 2.45 11.25
C THR A 254 5.08 1.41 12.09
N PRO A 255 4.42 0.48 12.79
CA PRO A 255 5.11 -0.54 13.56
C PRO A 255 6.01 -1.36 12.64
N SER A 256 7.31 -1.35 12.93
CA SER A 256 8.38 -2.00 12.19
C SER A 256 8.31 -3.54 12.32
N GLY A 257 7.27 -4.15 11.78
CA GLY A 257 7.19 -5.58 11.49
C GLY A 257 7.99 -5.88 10.24
N GLY A 258 9.32 -5.99 10.40
CA GLY A 258 10.31 -6.08 9.31
C GLY A 258 9.92 -6.95 8.12
N PHE A 259 9.59 -6.30 7.00
CA PHE A 259 9.49 -6.94 5.70
C PHE A 259 10.89 -6.94 5.06
N ARG A 260 11.66 -8.01 5.25
CA ARG A 260 12.92 -8.23 4.51
C ARG A 260 12.58 -8.61 3.06
N GLY A 261 12.41 -7.59 2.21
CA GLY A 261 12.27 -7.76 0.77
C GLY A 261 13.58 -8.30 0.20
N GLY A 262 13.66 -9.61 -0.03
CA GLY A 262 14.77 -10.26 -0.70
C GLY A 262 14.92 -9.71 -2.13
N ARG A 263 15.98 -8.94 -2.37
CA ARG A 263 16.43 -8.61 -3.73
C ARG A 263 17.06 -9.86 -4.33
N GLY A 264 16.26 -10.67 -5.03
CA GLY A 264 16.78 -11.71 -5.92
C GLY A 264 17.51 -11.04 -7.09
N ARG A 265 18.84 -11.01 -7.03
CA ARG A 265 19.71 -10.74 -8.19
C ARG A 265 19.46 -11.86 -9.21
N GLY A 266 18.90 -11.50 -10.36
CA GLY A 266 18.87 -12.39 -11.52
C GLY A 266 20.29 -12.59 -12.04
N GLY A 267 20.87 -13.76 -11.77
CA GLY A 267 22.04 -14.24 -12.48
C GLY A 267 21.62 -14.63 -13.89
N GLY A 268 22.09 -13.90 -14.89
CA GLY A 268 21.96 -14.29 -16.29
C GLY A 268 22.83 -15.52 -16.52
N ALA A 269 22.20 -16.68 -16.74
CA ALA A 269 22.85 -17.80 -17.39
C ALA A 269 22.88 -17.50 -18.89
N LYS A 270 24.07 -17.20 -19.40
CA LYS A 270 24.37 -17.32 -20.83
C LYS A 270 24.28 -18.81 -21.17
N SER A 271 23.34 -19.19 -22.03
CA SER A 271 23.41 -20.47 -22.74
C SER A 271 23.87 -20.19 -24.16
N SER A 272 25.15 -20.41 -24.41
CA SER A 272 25.70 -20.71 -25.72
C SER A 272 25.44 -22.17 -26.02
N PHE A 273 24.60 -22.45 -27.02
CA PHE A 273 24.69 -23.57 -27.96
C PHE A 273 23.95 -23.18 -29.23
#